data_AF-A0A924YY23-F1
#
_entry.id   AF-A0A924YY23-F1
#
_cell.length_a   1.000
_cell.length_b   1.000
_cell.length_c   1.000
_cell.angle_alpha   90.00
_cell.angle_beta   90.00
_cell.angle_gamma   90.00
#
_symmetry.space_group_name_H-M   'P 1'
#
loop_
_entity.id
_entity.type
_entity.pdbx_description
1 polymer ?
#
loop_
_entity_poly.entity_id
_entity_poly.type
_entity_poly.pdbx_seq_one_letter_code
_entity_poly.pdbx_strand_id
1 'polypeptide(L)'
;MFKKVALTLIWVGFVSYAFLLAPPDSPNTIDLIKNLSTGQVQGVNPLIVALFNIMGVFPMIYSCVMYLDGKGQKLPAWLFSTASFAVGAFAILPYLIFRKPNPTFLGQKNWFLKLLDSRWTGAIIALGAIALVVYGVTQGDWNDFVQQWQTSRFIHVMSLDFCLLCALFPTLLGDDMARRGLTDRRIFWAVSLVPLFGAIAYLTLRPPVIEQLRTEAIRQQPASV
;
A
#
# COMPACT_ATOMS: atom_id res chain seq x y z
N MET A 1 12.53 -13.61 13.11
CA MET A 1 12.02 -12.81 14.26
C MET A 1 12.25 -11.31 14.10
N PHE A 2 13.45 -10.87 13.70
CA PHE A 2 13.79 -9.45 13.54
C PHE A 2 12.76 -8.61 12.75
N LYS A 3 12.35 -9.04 11.55
CA LYS A 3 11.35 -8.32 10.73
C LYS A 3 10.05 -8.03 11.49
N LYS A 4 9.55 -8.99 12.29
CA LYS A 4 8.32 -8.82 13.06
C LYS A 4 8.49 -7.78 14.14
N VAL A 5 9.60 -7.85 14.90
CA VAL A 5 9.93 -6.86 15.92
C VAL A 5 10.04 -5.46 15.33
N ALA A 6 10.76 -5.30 14.21
CA ALA A 6 10.88 -4.03 13.51
C ALA A 6 9.51 -3.47 13.08
N LEU A 7 8.66 -4.29 12.47
CA LEU A 7 7.32 -3.88 12.07
C LEU A 7 6.42 -3.53 13.26
N THR A 8 6.52 -4.27 14.38
CA THR A 8 5.80 -3.95 15.62
C THR A 8 6.27 -2.63 16.20
N LEU A 9 7.59 -2.37 16.26
CA LEU A 9 8.13 -1.10 16.74
C LEU A 9 7.71 0.07 15.85
N ILE A 10 7.71 -0.12 14.53
CA ILE A 10 7.20 0.87 13.58
C ILE A 10 5.71 1.13 13.83
N TRP A 11 4.91 0.09 14.02
CA TRP A 11 3.47 0.25 14.24
C TRP A 11 3.14 0.94 15.56
N VAL A 12 3.71 0.47 16.67
CA VAL A 12 3.51 1.10 17.99
C VAL A 12 4.06 2.52 17.97
N GLY A 13 5.26 2.73 17.41
CA GLY A 13 5.87 4.05 17.29
C GLY A 13 5.03 5.01 16.46
N PHE A 14 4.49 4.57 15.32
CA PHE A 14 3.66 5.42 14.46
C PHE A 14 2.31 5.75 15.11
N VAL A 15 1.67 4.78 15.76
CA VAL A 15 0.45 5.01 16.55
C VAL A 15 0.73 6.01 17.68
N SER A 16 1.73 5.75 18.52
CA SER A 16 2.10 6.66 19.60
C SER A 16 2.45 8.05 19.10
N TYR A 17 3.18 8.16 17.99
CA TYR A 17 3.51 9.45 17.37
C TYR A 17 2.26 10.21 16.94
N ALA A 18 1.33 9.54 16.25
CA ALA A 18 0.11 10.16 15.74
C ALA A 18 -0.79 10.72 16.86
N PHE A 19 -0.82 10.09 18.04
CA PHE A 19 -1.63 10.55 19.17
C PHE A 19 -0.93 11.50 20.12
N LEU A 20 0.39 11.38 20.30
CA LEU A 20 1.14 12.10 21.34
C LEU A 20 1.97 13.28 20.80
N LEU A 21 2.53 13.15 19.60
CA LEU A 21 3.53 14.08 19.06
C LEU A 21 3.08 14.83 17.82
N ALA A 22 2.08 14.30 17.11
CA ALA A 22 1.51 15.00 15.97
C ALA A 22 0.88 16.34 16.41
N PRO A 23 0.84 17.35 15.51
CA PRO A 23 0.25 18.65 15.80
C PRO A 23 -1.14 18.51 16.42
N PRO A 24 -1.63 19.50 17.19
CA PRO A 24 -2.99 19.48 17.70
C PRO A 24 -4.02 19.43 16.55
N ASP A 25 -5.19 18.88 16.83
CA ASP A 25 -6.27 18.87 15.84
C ASP A 25 -6.73 20.30 15.54
N SER A 26 -6.89 20.60 14.26
CA SER A 26 -7.47 21.88 13.83
C SER A 26 -9.00 21.80 13.93
N PRO A 27 -9.71 22.87 14.33
CA PRO A 27 -11.17 22.87 14.40
C PRO A 27 -11.84 22.51 13.06
N ASN A 28 -11.19 22.85 11.95
CA ASN A 28 -11.70 22.64 10.59
C ASN A 28 -11.35 21.25 10.02
N THR A 29 -10.74 20.36 10.80
CA THR A 29 -10.28 19.05 10.30
C THR A 29 -11.45 18.20 9.78
N ILE A 30 -12.57 18.17 10.51
CA ILE A 30 -13.76 17.40 10.11
C ILE A 30 -14.34 17.95 8.80
N ASP A 31 -14.42 19.28 8.68
CA ASP A 31 -14.90 19.92 7.46
C ASP A 31 -13.97 19.66 6.28
N LEU A 32 -12.65 19.68 6.49
CA LEU A 32 -11.67 19.32 5.46
C LEU A 32 -11.88 17.86 4.99
N ILE A 33 -12.00 16.90 5.91
CA ILE A 33 -12.24 15.49 5.56
C ILE A 33 -13.55 15.34 4.78
N LYS A 34 -14.61 16.03 5.22
CA LYS A 34 -15.91 16.02 4.55
C LYS A 34 -15.82 16.60 3.14
N ASN A 35 -15.15 17.74 2.98
CA ASN A 35 -14.94 18.39 1.69
C ASN A 35 -14.15 17.50 0.73
N LEU A 36 -13.06 16.91 1.20
CA LEU A 36 -12.25 15.95 0.43
C LEU A 36 -13.06 14.71 0.03
N SER A 37 -13.87 14.18 0.94
CA SER A 37 -14.71 12.99 0.69
C SER A 37 -15.90 13.25 -0.22
N THR A 38 -16.38 14.49 -0.30
CA THR A 38 -17.52 14.90 -1.13
C THR A 38 -17.11 15.57 -2.45
N GLY A 39 -15.81 15.70 -2.71
CA GLY A 39 -15.29 16.37 -3.91
C GLY A 39 -15.41 17.90 -3.89
N GLN A 40 -15.75 18.50 -2.74
CA GLN A 40 -15.79 19.95 -2.55
C GLN A 40 -14.38 20.50 -2.33
N VAL A 41 -13.57 20.50 -3.38
CA VAL A 41 -12.14 20.84 -3.32
C VAL A 41 -11.83 22.32 -3.54
N GLN A 42 -12.87 23.15 -3.71
CA GLN A 42 -12.71 24.58 -3.91
C GLN A 42 -12.10 25.23 -2.65
N GLY A 43 -10.98 25.94 -2.83
CA GLY A 43 -10.24 26.56 -1.73
C GLY A 43 -9.38 25.60 -0.91
N VAL A 44 -9.34 24.30 -1.25
CA VAL A 44 -8.40 23.35 -0.67
C VAL A 44 -7.17 23.27 -1.56
N ASN A 45 -5.98 23.30 -0.96
CA ASN A 45 -4.73 23.16 -1.69
C ASN A 45 -4.70 21.86 -2.53
N PRO A 46 -4.47 21.95 -3.86
CA PRO A 46 -4.40 20.78 -4.74
C PRO A 46 -3.42 19.68 -4.29
N LEU A 47 -2.33 20.00 -3.58
CA LEU A 47 -1.43 18.99 -3.00
C LEU A 47 -2.12 18.12 -1.95
N ILE A 48 -2.94 18.73 -1.10
CA ILE A 48 -3.70 18.02 -0.06
C ILE A 48 -4.76 17.14 -0.71
N VAL A 49 -5.45 17.66 -1.72
CA VAL A 49 -6.44 16.92 -2.50
C VAL A 49 -5.79 15.71 -3.17
N ALA A 50 -4.65 15.92 -3.85
CA ALA A 50 -3.89 14.86 -4.50
C ALA A 50 -3.42 13.80 -3.50
N LEU A 51 -2.82 14.23 -2.38
CA LEU A 51 -2.34 13.35 -1.33
C LEU A 51 -3.48 12.50 -0.74
N PHE A 52 -4.61 13.11 -0.39
CA PHE A 52 -5.78 12.39 0.13
C PHE A 52 -6.29 11.34 -0.85
N ASN A 53 -6.42 11.69 -2.13
CA ASN A 53 -6.86 10.72 -3.14
C ASN A 53 -5.83 9.61 -3.37
N ILE A 54 -4.53 9.92 -3.32
CA ILE A 54 -3.45 8.92 -3.38
C ILE A 54 -3.52 7.96 -2.19
N MET A 55 -3.98 8.40 -1.02
CA MET A 55 -4.26 7.50 0.11
C MET A 55 -5.37 6.49 -0.19
N GLY A 56 -6.27 6.74 -1.15
CA GLY A 56 -7.19 5.74 -1.67
C GLY A 56 -6.54 4.83 -2.74
N VAL A 57 -5.54 5.33 -3.45
CA VAL A 57 -4.78 4.56 -4.45
C VAL A 57 -3.89 3.50 -3.82
N PHE A 58 -3.22 3.81 -2.70
CA PHE A 58 -2.38 2.84 -2.01
C PHE A 58 -3.12 1.56 -1.57
N PRO A 59 -4.28 1.63 -0.90
CA PRO A 59 -5.11 0.47 -0.61
C PRO A 59 -5.43 -0.37 -1.85
N MET A 60 -5.63 0.24 -3.03
CA MET A 60 -5.77 -0.51 -4.28
C MET A 60 -4.48 -1.22 -4.69
N ILE A 61 -3.32 -0.55 -4.58
CA ILE A 61 -2.00 -1.15 -4.82
C ILE A 61 -1.77 -2.34 -3.88
N TYR A 62 -2.02 -2.16 -2.59
CA TYR A 62 -1.90 -3.21 -1.57
C TYR A 62 -2.91 -4.34 -1.83
N SER A 63 -4.14 -4.03 -2.24
CA SER A 63 -5.15 -5.04 -2.59
C SER A 63 -4.65 -5.96 -3.71
N CYS A 64 -4.00 -5.40 -4.73
CA CYS A 64 -3.42 -6.14 -5.87
C CYS A 64 -2.34 -7.16 -5.47
N VAL A 65 -1.81 -7.09 -4.24
CA VAL A 65 -0.75 -7.98 -3.73
C VAL A 65 -1.26 -8.80 -2.55
N MET A 66 -1.93 -8.17 -1.58
CA MET A 66 -2.37 -8.79 -0.33
C MET A 66 -3.48 -9.82 -0.52
N TYR A 67 -4.39 -9.64 -1.48
CA TYR A 67 -5.45 -10.65 -1.70
C TYR A 67 -4.89 -11.97 -2.25
N LEU A 68 -3.84 -11.89 -3.07
CA LEU A 68 -3.09 -13.08 -3.52
C LEU A 68 -2.30 -13.69 -2.37
N ASP A 69 -1.61 -12.85 -1.57
CA ASP A 69 -0.90 -13.30 -0.38
C ASP A 69 -1.84 -14.00 0.62
N GLY A 70 -3.05 -13.47 0.81
CA GLY A 70 -4.05 -13.92 1.77
C GLY A 70 -4.52 -15.37 1.59
N LYS A 71 -4.38 -15.97 0.39
CA LYS A 71 -4.72 -17.39 0.17
C LYS A 71 -3.86 -18.37 0.98
N GLY A 72 -2.65 -17.96 1.38
CA GLY A 72 -1.76 -18.74 2.25
C GLY A 72 -1.72 -18.25 3.70
N GLN A 73 -2.57 -17.29 4.09
CA GLN A 73 -2.56 -16.71 5.43
C GLN A 73 -3.73 -17.17 6.29
N LYS A 74 -3.51 -17.21 7.60
CA LYS A 74 -4.61 -17.34 8.59
C LYS A 74 -5.41 -16.06 8.73
N LEU A 75 -4.79 -14.92 8.45
CA LEU A 75 -5.41 -13.60 8.59
C LEU A 75 -6.17 -13.22 7.32
N PRO A 76 -7.39 -12.69 7.45
CA PRO A 76 -8.17 -12.24 6.30
C PRO A 76 -7.54 -10.97 5.70
N ALA A 77 -6.77 -11.14 4.64
CA ALA A 77 -6.11 -10.02 3.95
C ALA A 77 -7.11 -8.93 3.52
N TRP A 78 -8.33 -9.34 3.14
CA TRP A 78 -9.39 -8.42 2.75
C TRP A 78 -9.76 -7.42 3.85
N LEU A 79 -9.77 -7.86 5.12
CA LEU A 79 -10.15 -7.00 6.25
C LEU A 79 -9.18 -5.83 6.39
N PHE A 80 -7.88 -6.14 6.37
CA PHE A 80 -6.81 -5.14 6.50
C PHE A 80 -6.69 -4.27 5.24
N SER A 81 -6.88 -4.85 4.06
CA SER A 81 -6.86 -4.11 2.80
C SER A 81 -8.03 -3.12 2.70
N THR A 82 -9.26 -3.54 3.04
CA THR A 82 -10.43 -2.65 3.04
C THR A 82 -10.32 -1.59 4.13
N ALA A 83 -9.91 -1.96 5.35
CA ALA A 83 -9.71 -1.00 6.43
C ALA A 83 -8.65 0.06 6.10
N SER A 84 -7.65 -0.27 5.28
CA SER A 84 -6.61 0.68 4.86
C SER A 84 -7.13 1.85 4.02
N PHE A 85 -8.33 1.77 3.43
CA PHE A 85 -8.95 2.94 2.80
C PHE A 85 -9.29 4.05 3.79
N ALA A 86 -9.56 3.70 5.05
CA ALA A 86 -9.89 4.67 6.08
C ALA A 86 -8.67 5.11 6.90
N VAL A 87 -7.77 4.16 7.21
CA VAL A 87 -6.66 4.40 8.16
C VAL A 87 -5.28 4.02 7.61
N GLY A 88 -5.17 3.71 6.32
CA GLY A 88 -3.90 3.44 5.64
C GLY A 88 -2.98 2.44 6.35
N ALA A 89 -1.73 2.81 6.63
CA ALA A 89 -0.73 1.87 7.16
C ALA A 89 -1.10 1.33 8.55
N PHE A 90 -1.91 2.05 9.33
CA PHE A 90 -2.40 1.56 10.62
C PHE A 90 -3.14 0.22 10.51
N ALA A 91 -3.85 -0.01 9.39
CA ALA A 91 -4.51 -1.29 9.10
C ALA A 91 -3.56 -2.30 8.44
N ILE A 92 -2.65 -1.86 7.57
CA ILE A 92 -1.75 -2.77 6.83
C ILE A 92 -0.70 -3.40 7.75
N LEU A 93 -0.14 -2.64 8.68
CA LEU A 93 0.95 -3.09 9.56
C LEU A 93 0.62 -4.34 10.38
N PRO A 94 -0.53 -4.43 11.08
CA PRO A 94 -0.94 -5.65 11.78
C PRO A 94 -0.91 -6.89 10.88
N TYR A 95 -1.41 -6.78 9.65
CA TYR A 95 -1.33 -7.88 8.69
C TYR A 95 0.12 -8.27 8.38
N LEU A 96 0.99 -7.28 8.12
CA LEU A 96 2.41 -7.52 7.81
C LEU A 96 3.19 -8.14 8.98
N ILE A 97 2.85 -7.80 10.23
CA ILE A 97 3.49 -8.33 11.44
C ILE A 97 3.19 -9.83 11.59
N PHE A 98 1.92 -10.21 11.39
CA PHE A 98 1.45 -11.55 11.72
C PHE A 98 1.44 -12.52 10.53
N ARG A 99 1.43 -12.02 9.29
CA ARG A 99 1.53 -12.87 8.09
C ARG A 99 2.80 -13.73 8.11
N LYS A 100 2.73 -14.87 7.43
CA LYS A 100 3.88 -15.73 7.15
C LYS A 100 4.35 -15.51 5.71
N PRO A 101 5.61 -15.78 5.37
CA PRO A 101 6.04 -15.78 3.98
C PRO A 101 5.16 -16.70 3.13
N ASN A 102 4.70 -16.22 1.97
CA ASN A 102 3.85 -16.99 1.07
C ASN A 102 4.34 -16.91 -0.39
N PRO A 103 5.52 -17.49 -0.72
CA PRO A 103 6.17 -17.31 -2.02
C PRO A 103 5.49 -18.06 -3.17
N THR A 104 4.53 -18.94 -2.88
CA THR A 104 3.82 -19.74 -3.89
C THR A 104 2.31 -19.46 -3.84
N PHE A 105 1.63 -19.69 -4.97
CA PHE A 105 0.17 -19.56 -5.04
C PHE A 105 -0.45 -20.93 -5.34
N LEU A 106 -1.13 -21.47 -4.34
CA LEU A 106 -1.78 -22.78 -4.42
C LEU A 106 -3.22 -22.65 -4.90
N GLY A 107 -3.57 -23.38 -5.96
CA GLY A 107 -4.91 -23.39 -6.54
C GLY A 107 -5.10 -22.35 -7.64
N GLN A 108 -6.36 -22.07 -7.97
CA GLN A 108 -6.74 -21.22 -9.10
C GLN A 108 -7.26 -19.85 -8.66
N LYS A 109 -7.03 -18.82 -9.47
CA LYS A 109 -7.56 -17.48 -9.26
C LYS A 109 -9.06 -17.47 -9.59
N ASN A 110 -9.88 -16.98 -8.67
CA ASN A 110 -11.25 -16.60 -8.99
C ASN A 110 -11.26 -15.30 -9.83
N TRP A 111 -12.43 -14.90 -10.34
CA TRP A 111 -12.55 -13.72 -11.20
C TRP A 111 -11.99 -12.45 -10.54
N PHE A 112 -12.21 -12.27 -9.24
CA PHE A 112 -11.73 -11.12 -8.48
C PHE A 112 -10.21 -11.09 -8.37
N LEU A 113 -9.57 -12.23 -8.10
CA LEU A 113 -8.12 -12.35 -8.10
C LEU A 113 -7.54 -12.18 -9.50
N LYS A 114 -8.23 -12.59 -10.57
CA LYS A 114 -7.82 -12.31 -11.95
C LYS A 114 -7.85 -10.81 -12.25
N LEU A 115 -8.88 -10.10 -11.78
CA LEU A 115 -8.96 -8.65 -11.90
C LEU A 115 -7.80 -7.98 -11.16
N LEU A 116 -7.57 -8.33 -9.90
CA LEU A 116 -6.47 -7.77 -9.10
C LEU A 116 -5.08 -8.15 -9.61
N ASP A 117 -4.93 -9.30 -10.25
CA ASP A 117 -3.66 -9.76 -10.84
C ASP A 117 -3.38 -9.11 -12.21
N SER A 118 -4.40 -8.57 -12.88
CA SER A 118 -4.30 -8.02 -14.23
C SER A 118 -3.37 -6.81 -14.32
N ARG A 119 -2.57 -6.76 -15.38
CA ARG A 119 -1.71 -5.61 -15.73
C ARG A 119 -2.53 -4.39 -16.10
N TRP A 120 -3.74 -4.57 -16.65
CA TRP A 120 -4.66 -3.47 -16.95
C TRP A 120 -5.15 -2.77 -15.69
N THR A 121 -5.46 -3.53 -14.63
CA THR A 121 -5.77 -2.96 -13.31
C THR A 121 -4.58 -2.15 -12.80
N GLY A 122 -3.36 -2.69 -12.92
CA GLY A 122 -2.13 -1.96 -12.63
C GLY A 122 -1.99 -0.66 -13.44
N ALA A 123 -2.27 -0.69 -14.74
CA ALA A 123 -2.19 0.47 -15.63
C ALA A 123 -3.23 1.55 -15.29
N ILE A 124 -4.47 1.17 -14.94
CA ILE A 124 -5.52 2.11 -14.51
C ILE A 124 -5.13 2.77 -13.19
N ILE A 125 -4.65 1.97 -12.22
CA ILE A 125 -4.12 2.47 -10.95
C ILE A 125 -2.94 3.43 -11.20
N ALA A 126 -2.02 3.07 -12.09
CA ALA A 126 -0.88 3.90 -12.45
C ALA A 126 -1.31 5.23 -13.09
N LEU A 127 -2.28 5.20 -14.01
CA LEU A 127 -2.82 6.40 -14.64
C LEU A 127 -3.44 7.34 -13.60
N GLY A 128 -4.26 6.81 -12.68
CA GLY A 128 -4.83 7.58 -11.58
C GLY A 128 -3.78 8.18 -10.66
N ALA A 129 -2.79 7.36 -10.25
CA ALA A 129 -1.68 7.81 -9.41
C ALA A 129 -0.88 8.94 -10.07
N ILE A 130 -0.50 8.76 -11.34
CA ILE A 130 0.28 9.74 -12.10
C ILE A 130 -0.52 11.02 -12.29
N ALA A 131 -1.81 10.93 -12.66
CA ALA A 131 -2.67 12.10 -12.80
C ALA A 131 -2.79 12.91 -11.50
N LEU A 132 -2.94 12.24 -10.35
CA LEU A 132 -3.00 12.89 -9.04
C LEU A 132 -1.66 13.54 -8.68
N VAL A 133 -0.54 12.87 -8.91
CA VAL A 133 0.79 13.46 -8.65
C VAL A 133 1.03 14.67 -9.54
N VAL A 134 0.75 14.58 -10.84
CA VAL A 134 0.89 15.71 -11.77
C VAL A 134 0.00 16.86 -11.34
N TYR A 135 -1.27 16.59 -11.00
CA TYR A 135 -2.20 17.60 -10.51
C TYR A 135 -1.68 18.30 -9.24
N GLY A 136 -1.31 17.52 -8.21
CA GLY A 136 -0.81 18.07 -6.95
C GLY A 136 0.46 18.89 -7.13
N VAL A 137 1.46 18.36 -7.86
CA VAL A 137 2.75 19.01 -8.05
C VAL A 137 2.64 20.30 -8.89
N THR A 138 1.77 20.31 -9.91
CA THR A 138 1.67 21.45 -10.84
C THR A 138 0.70 22.54 -10.38
N GLN A 139 -0.36 22.18 -9.66
CA GLN A 139 -1.40 23.12 -9.24
C GLN A 139 -1.33 23.49 -7.76
N GLY A 140 -0.57 22.74 -6.95
CA GLY A 140 -0.53 22.94 -5.51
C GLY A 140 0.44 24.01 -5.04
N ASP A 141 0.10 24.62 -3.91
CA ASP A 141 0.95 25.58 -3.22
C ASP A 141 1.81 24.84 -2.19
N TRP A 142 3.12 24.72 -2.45
CA TRP A 142 4.04 24.01 -1.58
C TRP A 142 4.27 24.71 -0.23
N ASN A 143 4.20 26.04 -0.19
CA ASN A 143 4.41 26.80 1.05
C ASN A 143 3.23 26.60 2.00
N ASP A 144 2.01 26.73 1.46
CA ASP A 144 0.78 26.45 2.20
C ASP A 144 0.73 24.97 2.63
N PHE A 145 1.15 24.03 1.77
CA PHE A 145 1.23 22.61 2.15
C PHE A 145 2.16 22.39 3.34
N VAL A 146 3.38 22.97 3.34
CA VAL A 146 4.33 22.82 4.45
C VAL A 146 3.76 23.44 5.74
N GLN A 147 3.13 24.62 5.65
CA GLN A 147 2.47 25.25 6.80
C GLN A 147 1.37 24.35 7.37
N GLN A 148 0.50 23.81 6.51
CA GLN A 148 -0.58 22.93 6.93
C GLN A 148 -0.06 21.59 7.45
N TRP A 149 1.02 21.05 6.89
CA TRP A 149 1.68 19.86 7.40
C TRP A 149 2.26 20.06 8.81
N GLN A 150 2.71 21.26 9.17
CA GLN A 150 3.21 21.55 10.53
C GLN A 150 2.10 21.82 11.55
N THR A 151 0.92 22.24 11.09
CA THR A 151 -0.14 22.76 11.97
C THR A 151 -1.38 21.87 12.05
N SER A 152 -1.64 21.02 11.06
CA SER A 152 -2.78 20.12 11.01
C SER A 152 -2.36 18.67 11.26
N ARG A 153 -2.86 18.07 12.34
CA ARG A 153 -2.65 16.65 12.65
C ARG A 153 -2.97 15.75 11.47
N PHE A 154 -4.12 15.99 10.83
CA PHE A 154 -4.62 15.15 9.75
C PHE A 154 -3.66 15.14 8.56
N ILE A 155 -3.24 16.31 8.08
CA ILE A 155 -2.33 16.43 6.94
C ILE A 155 -0.95 15.89 7.29
N HIS A 156 -0.50 16.15 8.53
CA HIS A 156 0.76 15.65 9.05
C HIS A 156 0.82 14.12 9.03
N VAL A 157 -0.14 13.47 9.71
CA VAL A 157 -0.22 12.01 9.83
C VAL A 157 -0.48 11.36 8.48
N MET A 158 -1.34 11.94 7.65
CA MET A 158 -1.62 11.45 6.29
C MET A 158 -0.36 11.44 5.41
N SER A 159 0.46 12.49 5.47
CA SER A 159 1.71 12.57 4.72
C SER A 159 2.75 11.54 5.19
N LEU A 160 2.84 11.33 6.51
CA LEU A 160 3.71 10.29 7.07
C LEU A 160 3.21 8.89 6.70
N ASP A 161 1.89 8.69 6.71
CA ASP A 161 1.26 7.43 6.33
C ASP A 161 1.53 7.09 4.86
N PHE A 162 1.47 8.08 3.95
CA PHE A 162 1.90 7.92 2.55
C PHE A 162 3.35 7.42 2.46
N CYS A 163 4.28 8.06 3.16
CA CYS A 163 5.69 7.66 3.18
C CYS A 163 5.85 6.24 3.74
N LEU A 164 5.10 5.91 4.78
CA LEU A 164 5.15 4.60 5.43
C LEU A 164 4.59 3.51 4.51
N LEU A 165 3.47 3.75 3.82
CA LEU A 165 2.92 2.84 2.82
C LEU A 165 3.89 2.60 1.67
N CYS A 166 4.65 3.61 1.24
CA CYS A 166 5.75 3.40 0.30
C CYS A 166 6.82 2.47 0.87
N ALA A 167 7.31 2.75 2.08
CA ALA A 167 8.38 2.00 2.72
C ALA A 167 7.99 0.55 3.06
N LEU A 168 6.70 0.28 3.28
CA LEU A 168 6.18 -1.04 3.62
C LEU A 168 5.93 -1.94 2.40
N PHE A 169 5.79 -1.38 1.20
CA PHE A 169 5.50 -2.17 0.00
C PHE A 169 6.55 -3.26 -0.29
N PRO A 170 7.87 -3.01 -0.15
CA PRO A 170 8.91 -4.03 -0.31
C PRO A 170 8.75 -5.26 0.60
N THR A 171 8.05 -5.12 1.73
CA THR A 171 7.85 -6.23 2.68
C THR A 171 6.93 -7.33 2.14
N LEU A 172 6.13 -7.02 1.11
CA LEU A 172 5.26 -7.93 0.36
C LEU A 172 5.86 -8.31 -1.00
N LEU A 173 6.65 -7.41 -1.59
CA LEU A 173 7.18 -7.53 -2.94
C LEU A 173 7.93 -8.84 -3.20
N GLY A 174 8.78 -9.27 -2.26
CA GLY A 174 9.58 -10.50 -2.44
C GLY A 174 8.73 -11.76 -2.62
N ASP A 175 7.68 -11.93 -1.82
CA ASP A 175 6.76 -13.07 -1.95
C ASP A 175 5.93 -12.94 -3.24
N ASP A 176 5.52 -11.72 -3.60
CA ASP A 176 4.75 -11.48 -4.82
C ASP A 176 5.55 -11.75 -6.10
N MET A 177 6.83 -11.35 -6.11
CA MET A 177 7.76 -11.66 -7.19
C MET A 177 7.97 -13.17 -7.31
N ALA A 178 8.16 -13.87 -6.20
CA ALA A 178 8.32 -15.33 -6.18
C ALA A 178 7.11 -16.06 -6.77
N ARG A 179 5.88 -15.63 -6.45
CA ARG A 179 4.63 -16.18 -7.01
C ARG A 179 4.51 -16.03 -8.54
N ARG A 180 5.33 -15.16 -9.13
CA ARG A 180 5.35 -14.83 -10.56
C ARG A 180 6.61 -15.34 -11.26
N GLY A 181 7.47 -16.09 -10.55
CA GLY A 181 8.74 -16.57 -11.09
C GLY A 181 9.81 -15.49 -11.27
N LEU A 182 9.63 -14.30 -10.68
CA LEU A 182 10.62 -13.22 -10.73
C LEU A 182 11.68 -13.43 -9.65
N THR A 183 12.88 -13.85 -10.04
CA THR A 183 14.01 -14.12 -9.12
C THR A 183 15.07 -13.03 -9.13
N ASP A 184 15.06 -12.14 -10.11
CA ASP A 184 16.08 -11.09 -10.24
C ASP A 184 15.96 -10.04 -9.12
N ARG A 185 17.00 -9.95 -8.30
CA ARG A 185 17.11 -9.00 -7.19
C ARG A 185 17.14 -7.54 -7.66
N ARG A 186 17.56 -7.26 -8.90
CA ARG A 186 17.57 -5.91 -9.47
C ARG A 186 16.16 -5.34 -9.57
N ILE A 187 15.18 -6.17 -9.94
CA ILE A 187 13.76 -5.78 -9.99
C ILE A 187 13.27 -5.37 -8.60
N PHE A 188 13.61 -6.16 -7.57
CA PHE A 188 13.23 -5.84 -6.19
C PHE A 188 13.73 -4.46 -5.79
N TRP A 189 15.01 -4.14 -6.04
CA TRP A 189 15.58 -2.84 -5.68
C TRP A 189 15.06 -1.70 -6.54
N ALA A 190 14.90 -1.90 -7.86
CA ALA A 190 14.32 -0.89 -8.74
C ALA A 190 12.91 -0.47 -8.30
N VAL A 191 12.09 -1.43 -7.86
CA VAL A 191 10.76 -1.18 -7.33
C VAL A 191 10.80 -0.57 -5.93
N SER A 192 11.71 -1.04 -5.06
CA SER A 192 11.76 -0.60 -3.66
C SER A 192 12.37 0.79 -3.46
N LEU A 193 13.31 1.19 -4.32
CA LEU A 193 14.01 2.47 -4.22
C LEU A 193 13.25 3.63 -4.89
N VAL A 194 12.22 3.31 -5.68
CA VAL A 194 11.36 4.30 -6.33
C VAL A 194 9.96 4.15 -5.72
N PRO A 195 9.58 4.93 -4.70
CA PRO A 195 8.39 4.76 -3.85
C PRO A 195 7.06 4.39 -4.56
N LEU A 196 6.15 5.35 -4.73
CA LEU A 196 4.87 5.15 -5.43
C LEU A 196 5.08 4.65 -6.87
N PHE A 197 6.04 5.24 -7.59
CA PHE A 197 6.25 4.94 -9.01
C PHE A 197 6.76 3.52 -9.26
N GLY A 198 7.63 2.99 -8.39
CA GLY A 198 8.09 1.61 -8.48
C GLY A 198 6.95 0.63 -8.23
N ALA A 199 6.08 0.90 -7.24
CA ALA A 199 4.92 0.07 -6.96
C ALA A 199 3.95 0.01 -8.17
N ILE A 200 3.56 1.15 -8.74
CA ILE A 200 2.65 1.18 -9.89
C ILE A 200 3.31 0.63 -11.18
N ALA A 201 4.61 0.85 -11.38
CA ALA A 201 5.35 0.27 -12.50
C ALA A 201 5.39 -1.26 -12.37
N TYR A 202 5.65 -1.78 -11.16
CA TYR A 202 5.60 -3.21 -10.88
C TYR A 202 4.21 -3.79 -11.20
N LEU A 203 3.13 -3.17 -10.73
CA LEU A 203 1.77 -3.65 -11.02
C LEU A 203 1.45 -3.69 -12.52
N THR A 204 1.99 -2.73 -13.27
CA THR A 204 1.77 -2.61 -14.72
C THR A 204 2.62 -3.60 -15.52
N LEU A 205 3.82 -3.93 -15.04
CA LEU A 205 4.81 -4.70 -15.77
C LEU A 205 4.91 -6.17 -15.35
N ARG A 206 4.41 -6.53 -14.16
CA ARG A 206 4.53 -7.88 -13.61
C ARG A 206 3.88 -8.95 -14.51
N PRO A 207 4.49 -10.14 -14.63
CA PRO A 207 3.84 -11.29 -15.26
C PRO A 207 2.73 -11.83 -14.34
N PRO A 208 1.73 -12.55 -14.87
CA PRO A 208 0.66 -13.12 -14.06
C PRO A 208 1.19 -14.11 -13.02
N VAL A 209 0.46 -14.30 -11.92
CA VAL A 209 0.80 -15.32 -10.92
C VAL A 209 0.72 -16.72 -11.53
N ILE A 210 1.69 -17.56 -11.17
CA ILE A 210 1.76 -18.98 -11.52
C ILE A 210 0.81 -19.74 -10.59
N GLU A 211 -0.25 -20.31 -11.15
CA GLU A 211 -1.20 -21.16 -10.41
C GLU A 211 -0.64 -22.58 -10.29
N GLN A 212 -0.28 -22.99 -9.07
CA GLN A 212 0.23 -24.34 -8.82
C GLN A 212 -0.91 -25.30 -8.47
N LEU A 213 -0.93 -26.46 -9.12
CA LEU A 213 -1.79 -27.57 -8.71
C LEU A 213 -1.28 -28.11 -7.37
N ARG A 214 -2.20 -28.40 -6.43
CA ARG A 214 -1.85 -28.89 -5.08
C ARG A 214 -0.93 -30.12 -5.12
N THR A 215 -1.04 -30.94 -6.15
CA THR A 215 -0.23 -32.16 -6.36
C THR A 215 1.24 -31.86 -6.73
N GLU A 216 1.51 -30.75 -7.41
CA GLU A 216 2.87 -30.35 -7.82
C GLU A 216 3.65 -29.71 -6.66
N ALA A 217 2.95 -28.99 -5.78
CA ALA A 217 3.53 -28.39 -4.58
C ALA A 217 4.04 -29.43 -3.57
N ILE A 218 3.41 -30.61 -3.51
CA ILE A 218 3.84 -31.73 -2.65
C ILE A 218 5.12 -32.38 -3.18
N ARG A 219 5.33 -32.42 -4.51
CA ARG A 219 6.55 -32.97 -5.12
C ARG A 219 7.78 -32.06 -4.99
N GLN A 220 7.58 -30.77 -4.77
CA GLN A 220 8.66 -29.77 -4.66
C GLN A 220 9.11 -29.50 -3.22
N GLN A 221 8.44 -30.07 -2.22
CA GLN A 221 8.96 -30.09 -0.85
C GLN A 221 10.06 -31.16 -0.75
N PRO A 222 11.31 -30.80 -0.40
CA PRO A 222 12.31 -31.81 -0.12
C PRO A 222 11.78 -32.67 1.03
N ALA A 223 11.84 -33.99 0.88
CA ALA A 223 11.57 -34.92 1.96
C ALA A 223 12.55 -34.60 3.10
N SER A 224 12.05 -33.91 4.13
CA SER A 224 12.75 -33.77 5.40
C SER A 224 12.70 -35.15 6.06
N VAL A 225 13.76 -35.93 5.86
CA VAL A 225 14.13 -37.07 6.71
C VAL A 225 14.83 -36.51 7.94
#